data_AF-A0A8K0P991-F1
#
_entry.id   AF-A0A8K0P991-F1
#
_cell.length_a   1.000
_cell.length_b   1.000
_cell.length_c   1.000
_cell.angle_alpha   90.00
_cell.angle_beta   90.00
_cell.angle_gamma   90.00
#
_symmetry.space_group_name_H-M   'P 1'
#
loop_
_entity.id
_entity.type
_entity.pdbx_description
1 polymer ?
#
loop_
_entity_poly.entity_id
_entity_poly.type
_entity_poly.pdbx_seq_one_letter_code
_entity_poly.pdbx_strand_id
1 'polypeptide(L)'
;MYLLMFKTLRIMSLRKHILKKAVSLVLVSSGGFGVFSALNIYNENEQFYKNIVMPVVHRFNPETSHKLAVMAAKYGVIPKTKYKDPPTLGTKVWGIQFGNPLGMAAGFDKHGEAVNGLSKMGFGFVEVGSVTPKPQFGNPTPRVFRLIEDDAIINRYGFNSEGHEMVHERLVNLRSSANSKDRLSPMIVGVNLGKNKDSADSTLDYVKGILKFSDVADYLVINIS
;
A
#
# COMPACT_ATOMS: atom_id res chain seq x y z
N MET A 1 9.19 53.69 38.41
CA MET A 1 9.67 53.20 37.09
C MET A 1 10.48 51.89 37.20
N TYR A 2 11.51 51.81 38.06
CA TYR A 2 12.34 50.61 38.23
C TYR A 2 11.63 49.33 38.68
N LEU A 3 10.62 49.42 39.56
CA LEU A 3 9.90 48.25 40.08
C LEU A 3 9.05 47.53 39.00
N LEU A 4 8.45 48.29 38.09
CA LEU A 4 7.71 47.73 36.94
C LEU A 4 8.67 47.01 36.00
N MET A 5 9.82 47.62 35.69
CA MET A 5 10.82 47.05 34.79
C MET A 5 11.37 45.70 35.28
N PHE A 6 11.63 45.57 36.59
CA PHE A 6 12.06 44.32 37.22
C PHE A 6 10.97 43.23 37.19
N LYS A 7 9.71 43.59 37.44
CA LYS A 7 8.58 42.63 37.31
C LYS A 7 8.46 42.13 35.87
N THR A 8 8.56 43.02 34.87
CA THR A 8 8.48 42.66 33.46
C THR A 8 9.63 41.75 33.03
N LEU A 9 10.87 42.06 33.41
CA LEU A 9 12.04 41.21 33.15
C LEU A 9 11.94 39.82 33.80
N ARG A 10 11.42 39.75 35.04
CA ARG A 10 11.21 38.48 35.75
C ARG A 10 10.11 37.64 35.11
N ILE A 11 9.02 38.25 34.65
CA ILE A 11 7.94 37.57 33.90
C ILE A 11 8.45 37.07 32.54
N MET A 12 9.25 37.87 31.83
CA MET A 12 9.87 37.47 30.56
C MET A 12 10.85 36.30 30.73
N SER A 13 11.66 36.31 31.79
CA SER A 13 12.57 35.21 32.15
C SER A 13 11.81 33.92 32.50
N LEU A 14 10.75 34.03 33.30
CA LEU A 14 9.89 32.90 33.66
C LEU A 14 9.19 32.31 32.42
N ARG A 15 8.67 33.15 31.52
CA ARG A 15 8.10 32.71 30.24
C ARG A 15 9.12 31.98 29.37
N LYS A 16 10.34 32.49 29.24
CA LYS A 16 11.43 31.81 28.51
C LYS A 16 11.78 30.45 29.14
N HIS A 17 11.79 30.36 30.47
CA HIS A 17 12.07 29.11 31.17
C HIS A 17 10.95 28.07 31.00
N ILE A 18 9.68 28.49 31.10
CA ILE A 18 8.52 27.64 30.83
C ILE A 18 8.52 27.17 29.37
N LEU A 19 8.81 28.06 28.42
CA LEU A 19 8.90 27.71 27.00
C LEU A 19 10.00 26.67 26.75
N LYS A 20 11.18 26.82 27.35
CA LYS A 20 12.24 25.81 27.26
C LYS A 20 11.80 24.45 27.80
N LYS A 21 11.15 24.41 28.97
CA LYS A 21 10.62 23.17 29.54
C LYS A 21 9.54 22.53 28.65
N ALA A 22 8.66 23.34 28.06
CA ALA A 22 7.64 22.86 27.13
C ALA A 22 8.28 22.25 25.86
N VAL A 23 9.28 22.93 25.28
CA VAL A 23 10.03 22.41 24.13
C VAL A 23 10.75 21.11 24.48
N SER A 24 11.42 21.04 25.63
CA SER A 24 12.08 19.82 26.11
C SER A 24 11.08 18.68 26.31
N LEU A 25 9.90 18.95 26.88
CA LEU A 25 8.86 17.94 27.06
C LEU A 25 8.34 17.41 25.72
N VAL A 26 8.07 18.30 24.75
CA VAL A 26 7.66 17.89 23.41
C VAL A 26 8.74 17.04 22.75
N LEU A 27 10.01 17.42 22.88
CA LEU A 27 11.13 16.72 22.25
C LEU A 27 11.32 15.32 22.85
N VAL A 28 11.29 15.19 24.18
CA VAL A 28 11.42 13.90 24.87
C VAL A 28 10.22 12.99 24.58
N SER A 29 9.00 13.53 24.66
CA SER A 29 7.79 12.75 24.38
C SER A 29 7.73 12.29 22.92
N SER A 30 8.12 13.15 21.97
CA SER A 30 8.18 12.79 20.55
C SER A 30 9.26 11.76 20.26
N GLY A 31 10.43 11.88 20.89
CA GLY A 31 11.51 10.90 20.78
C GLY A 31 11.11 9.54 21.36
N GLY A 32 10.51 9.53 22.55
CA GLY A 32 9.99 8.33 23.20
C GLY A 32 8.91 7.64 22.36
N PHE A 33 7.95 8.40 21.82
CA PHE A 33 6.93 7.87 20.92
C PHE A 33 7.53 7.34 19.61
N GLY A 34 8.58 7.99 19.08
CA GLY A 34 9.31 7.53 17.90
C GLY A 34 9.97 6.17 18.12
N VAL A 35 10.69 6.01 19.24
CA VAL A 35 11.31 4.72 19.61
C VAL A 35 10.24 3.66 19.87
N PHE A 36 9.18 3.99 20.60
CA PHE A 36 8.06 3.08 20.84
C PHE A 36 7.44 2.60 19.53
N SER A 37 7.17 3.52 18.59
CA SER A 37 6.61 3.19 17.28
C SER A 37 7.56 2.28 16.48
N ALA A 38 8.85 2.60 16.47
CA ALA A 38 9.85 1.80 15.76
C ALA A 38 9.95 0.36 16.30
N LEU A 39 9.91 0.19 17.63
CA LEU A 39 9.90 -1.13 18.26
C LEU A 39 8.64 -1.93 17.91
N ASN A 40 7.47 -1.29 17.93
CA ASN A 40 6.22 -1.95 17.58
C ASN A 40 6.17 -2.37 16.10
N ILE A 41 6.66 -1.52 15.20
CA ILE A 41 6.78 -1.84 13.77
C ILE A 41 7.77 -3.00 13.58
N TYR A 42 8.92 -2.95 14.26
CA TYR A 42 9.93 -4.00 14.18
C TYR A 42 9.42 -5.35 14.71
N ASN A 43 8.57 -5.33 15.73
CA ASN A 43 7.99 -6.53 16.34
C ASN A 43 6.69 -6.97 15.66
N GLU A 44 6.29 -6.36 14.53
CA GLU A 44 5.05 -6.70 13.83
C GLU A 44 3.81 -6.64 14.74
N ASN A 45 3.78 -5.69 15.68
CA ASN A 45 2.71 -5.63 16.69
C ASN A 45 1.37 -5.21 16.07
N GLU A 46 0.51 -6.18 15.79
CA GLU A 46 -0.82 -5.98 15.21
C GLU A 46 -1.69 -4.99 15.99
N GLN A 47 -1.61 -5.01 17.32
CA GLN A 47 -2.38 -4.09 18.18
C GLN A 47 -1.92 -2.64 18.03
N PHE A 48 -0.63 -2.41 17.79
CA PHE A 48 -0.12 -1.07 17.49
C PHE A 48 -0.68 -0.56 16.16
N TYR A 49 -0.73 -1.41 15.13
CA TYR A 49 -1.35 -1.04 13.85
C TYR A 49 -2.83 -0.76 14.01
N LYS A 50 -3.57 -1.68 14.65
CA LYS A 50 -5.02 -1.57 14.85
C LYS A 50 -5.42 -0.35 15.68
N ASN A 51 -4.72 -0.07 16.78
CA ASN A 51 -5.15 0.92 17.76
C ASN A 51 -4.49 2.29 17.60
N ILE A 52 -3.38 2.40 16.85
CA ILE A 52 -2.64 3.66 16.68
C ILE A 52 -2.51 4.02 15.20
N VAL A 53 -1.93 3.15 14.38
CA VAL A 53 -1.63 3.48 12.97
C VAL A 53 -2.91 3.66 12.16
N MET A 54 -3.82 2.68 12.19
CA MET A 54 -5.05 2.69 11.38
C MET A 54 -5.97 3.87 11.73
N PRO A 55 -6.22 4.20 13.02
CA PRO A 55 -7.00 5.40 13.37
C PRO A 55 -6.40 6.71 12.83
N VAL A 56 -5.06 6.84 12.79
CA VAL A 56 -4.39 8.00 12.18
C VAL A 56 -4.56 7.99 10.67
N VAL A 57 -4.33 6.84 10.01
CA VAL A 57 -4.49 6.68 8.55
C VAL A 57 -5.94 6.96 8.12
N HIS A 58 -6.91 6.62 8.96
CA HIS A 58 -8.34 6.86 8.70
C HIS A 58 -8.76 8.33 8.80
N ARG A 59 -7.91 9.22 9.34
CA ARG A 59 -8.16 10.67 9.30
C ARG A 59 -8.02 11.26 7.90
N PHE A 60 -7.30 10.58 7.00
CA PHE A 60 -7.22 10.96 5.60
C PHE A 60 -8.40 10.37 4.82
N ASN A 61 -8.79 11.05 3.73
CA ASN A 61 -9.78 10.49 2.82
C ASN A 61 -9.30 9.13 2.27
N PRO A 62 -10.22 8.20 1.95
CA PRO A 62 -9.83 6.82 1.70
C PRO A 62 -8.90 6.62 0.50
N GLU A 63 -9.06 7.44 -0.56
CA GLU A 63 -8.20 7.34 -1.75
C GLU A 63 -6.76 7.82 -1.45
N THR A 64 -6.60 8.88 -0.66
CA THR A 64 -5.28 9.32 -0.19
C THR A 64 -4.62 8.29 0.71
N SER A 65 -5.34 7.73 1.69
CA SER A 65 -4.78 6.66 2.53
C SER A 65 -4.34 5.45 1.71
N HIS A 66 -5.13 5.07 0.70
CA HIS A 66 -4.79 3.95 -0.18
C HIS A 66 -3.50 4.24 -0.97
N LYS A 67 -3.38 5.43 -1.56
CA LYS A 67 -2.13 5.86 -2.25
C LYS A 67 -0.93 5.83 -1.31
N LEU A 68 -1.08 6.27 -0.06
CA LEU A 68 -0.03 6.20 0.95
C LEU A 68 0.35 4.75 1.28
N ALA A 69 -0.63 3.84 1.37
CA ALA A 69 -0.37 2.42 1.62
C ALA A 69 0.42 1.76 0.46
N VAL A 70 0.01 2.02 -0.80
CA VAL A 70 0.74 1.55 -1.99
C VAL A 70 2.16 2.12 -2.01
N MET A 71 2.32 3.41 -1.71
CA MET A 71 3.63 4.06 -1.64
C MET A 71 4.52 3.46 -0.54
N ALA A 72 3.98 3.25 0.65
CA ALA A 72 4.70 2.62 1.74
C ALA A 72 5.13 1.20 1.36
N ALA A 73 4.27 0.45 0.66
CA ALA A 73 4.61 -0.88 0.17
C ALA A 73 5.70 -0.85 -0.91
N LYS A 74 5.56 0.01 -1.92
CA LYS A 74 6.53 0.24 -2.99
C LYS A 74 7.94 0.51 -2.45
N TYR A 75 8.06 1.40 -1.46
CA TYR A 75 9.34 1.79 -0.87
C TYR A 75 9.77 0.91 0.32
N GLY A 76 9.00 -0.11 0.69
CA GLY A 76 9.34 -1.03 1.78
C GLY A 76 9.30 -0.40 3.18
N VAL A 77 8.47 0.63 3.38
CA VAL A 77 8.20 1.28 4.68
C VAL A 77 7.11 0.53 5.47
N ILE A 78 6.62 -0.57 4.91
CA ILE A 78 5.73 -1.54 5.55
C ILE A 78 6.53 -2.58 6.35
N PRO A 79 5.94 -3.16 7.41
CA PRO A 79 6.59 -4.22 8.16
C PRO A 79 6.85 -5.42 7.23
N LYS A 80 8.08 -5.93 7.26
CA LYS A 80 8.43 -7.20 6.61
C LYS A 80 8.11 -8.32 7.59
N THR A 81 7.40 -9.35 7.14
CA THR A 81 7.10 -10.47 8.01
C THR A 81 8.34 -11.28 8.36
N LYS A 82 8.48 -11.63 9.64
CA LYS A 82 9.45 -12.62 10.14
C LYS A 82 8.83 -14.01 10.21
N TYR A 83 7.51 -14.12 10.07
CA TYR A 83 6.82 -15.39 10.07
C TYR A 83 7.24 -16.20 8.84
N LYS A 84 7.53 -17.49 9.06
CA LYS A 84 7.81 -18.44 8.00
C LYS A 84 6.62 -19.37 7.90
N ASP A 85 5.92 -19.32 6.78
CA ASP A 85 4.78 -20.20 6.55
C ASP A 85 5.22 -21.67 6.63
N PRO A 86 4.51 -22.51 7.40
CA PRO A 86 4.79 -23.94 7.40
C PRO A 86 4.43 -24.55 6.04
N PRO A 87 5.12 -25.61 5.59
CA PRO A 87 4.81 -26.28 4.31
C PRO A 87 3.36 -26.75 4.17
N THR A 88 2.65 -26.95 5.28
CA THR A 88 1.24 -27.35 5.31
C THR A 88 0.28 -26.28 4.75
N LEU A 89 0.69 -25.01 4.67
CA LEU A 89 -0.08 -23.95 3.99
C LEU A 89 0.13 -23.95 2.48
N GLY A 90 1.13 -24.67 1.98
CA GLY A 90 1.40 -24.75 0.55
C GLY A 90 0.21 -25.31 -0.21
N THR A 91 -0.20 -24.63 -1.28
CA THR A 91 -1.34 -25.04 -2.12
C THR A 91 -0.94 -25.05 -3.59
N LYS A 92 -1.53 -25.97 -4.37
CA LYS A 92 -1.27 -26.10 -5.81
C LYS A 92 -2.56 -25.86 -6.58
N VAL A 93 -2.56 -24.82 -7.41
CA VAL A 93 -3.71 -24.42 -8.24
C VAL A 93 -3.23 -24.16 -9.66
N TRP A 94 -3.91 -24.72 -10.66
CA TRP A 94 -3.54 -24.59 -12.09
C TRP A 94 -2.09 -24.98 -12.42
N GLY A 95 -1.51 -25.90 -11.64
CA GLY A 95 -0.10 -26.29 -11.78
C GLY A 95 0.90 -25.36 -11.11
N ILE A 96 0.46 -24.21 -10.58
CA ILE A 96 1.28 -23.22 -9.87
C ILE A 96 1.35 -23.60 -8.39
N GLN A 97 2.54 -23.55 -7.81
CA GLN A 97 2.78 -23.83 -6.39
C GLN A 97 2.80 -22.54 -5.58
N PHE A 98 1.77 -22.31 -4.77
CA PHE A 98 1.68 -21.20 -3.83
C PHE A 98 2.29 -21.60 -2.48
N GLY A 99 3.05 -20.70 -1.86
CA GLY A 99 3.66 -20.93 -0.54
C GLY A 99 2.64 -20.87 0.60
N ASN A 100 1.61 -20.03 0.45
CA ASN A 100 0.44 -19.94 1.33
C ASN A 100 -0.79 -19.53 0.49
N PRO A 101 -2.02 -19.72 1.00
CA PRO A 101 -3.24 -19.47 0.23
C PRO A 101 -3.72 -18.01 0.29
N LEU A 102 -2.99 -17.10 0.95
CA LEU A 102 -3.41 -15.72 1.17
C LEU A 102 -2.81 -14.82 0.09
N GLY A 103 -3.66 -14.10 -0.65
CA GLY A 103 -3.23 -13.17 -1.69
C GLY A 103 -3.81 -11.77 -1.52
N MET A 104 -3.13 -10.80 -2.14
CA MET A 104 -3.66 -9.45 -2.29
C MET A 104 -4.52 -9.39 -3.56
N ALA A 105 -5.80 -9.05 -3.40
CA ALA A 105 -6.75 -8.98 -4.50
C ALA A 105 -6.49 -7.78 -5.44
N ALA A 106 -7.03 -7.87 -6.66
CA ALA A 106 -7.04 -6.76 -7.60
C ALA A 106 -7.75 -5.54 -7.01
N GLY A 107 -7.37 -4.38 -7.53
CA GLY A 107 -7.86 -3.08 -7.08
C GLY A 107 -6.98 -2.44 -6.02
N PHE A 108 -6.15 -3.21 -5.29
CA PHE A 108 -5.15 -2.65 -4.38
C PHE A 108 -3.93 -2.11 -5.14
N ASP A 109 -3.14 -2.99 -5.78
CA ASP A 109 -2.01 -2.57 -6.61
C ASP A 109 -2.40 -2.54 -8.09
N LYS A 110 -3.13 -1.49 -8.49
CA LYS A 110 -3.67 -1.37 -9.86
C LYS A 110 -2.59 -1.27 -10.93
N HIS A 111 -1.37 -0.89 -10.57
CA HIS A 111 -0.33 -0.48 -11.51
C HIS A 111 0.98 -1.27 -11.38
N GLY A 112 1.02 -2.29 -10.50
CA GLY A 112 2.19 -3.16 -10.29
C GLY A 112 3.34 -2.46 -9.57
N GLU A 113 3.05 -1.49 -8.71
CA GLU A 113 4.06 -0.68 -8.03
C GLU A 113 4.56 -1.29 -6.72
N ALA A 114 3.73 -2.10 -6.06
CA ALA A 114 3.89 -2.51 -4.68
C ALA A 114 4.11 -4.02 -4.52
N VAL A 115 4.13 -4.80 -5.60
CA VAL A 115 4.25 -6.27 -5.58
C VAL A 115 5.37 -6.78 -4.66
N ASN A 116 6.58 -6.22 -4.76
CA ASN A 116 7.72 -6.61 -3.90
C ASN A 116 7.47 -6.30 -2.42
N GLY A 117 6.82 -5.18 -2.13
CA GLY A 117 6.47 -4.81 -0.77
C GLY A 117 5.45 -5.76 -0.17
N LEU A 118 4.37 -6.02 -0.92
CA LEU A 118 3.31 -6.95 -0.53
C LEU A 118 3.86 -8.37 -0.33
N SER A 119 4.80 -8.80 -1.16
CA SER A 119 5.52 -10.07 -0.94
C SER A 119 6.26 -10.11 0.38
N LYS A 120 6.96 -9.03 0.74
CA LYS A 120 7.66 -8.92 2.03
C LYS A 120 6.71 -8.88 3.23
N MET A 121 5.44 -8.51 3.06
CA MET A 121 4.42 -8.59 4.11
C MET A 121 3.91 -10.01 4.36
N GLY A 122 4.21 -10.99 3.49
CA GLY A 122 3.83 -12.39 3.67
C GLY A 122 2.71 -12.89 2.76
N PHE A 123 2.21 -12.07 1.82
CA PHE A 123 1.27 -12.57 0.82
C PHE A 123 1.92 -13.67 -0.03
N GLY A 124 1.17 -14.73 -0.33
CA GLY A 124 1.59 -15.80 -1.23
C GLY A 124 1.45 -15.46 -2.71
N PHE A 125 0.59 -14.50 -3.05
CA PHE A 125 0.42 -13.96 -4.41
C PHE A 125 -0.15 -12.54 -4.41
N VAL A 126 0.01 -11.82 -5.51
CA VAL A 126 -0.58 -10.48 -5.73
C VAL A 126 -1.29 -10.45 -7.07
N GLU A 127 -2.54 -9.98 -7.09
CA GLU A 127 -3.28 -9.73 -8.32
C GLU A 127 -3.21 -8.23 -8.68
N VAL A 128 -2.45 -7.89 -9.72
CA VAL A 128 -2.29 -6.52 -10.21
C VAL A 128 -3.47 -6.14 -11.11
N GLY A 129 -3.89 -4.87 -11.05
CA GLY A 129 -4.94 -4.33 -11.91
C GLY A 129 -6.24 -4.00 -11.15
N SER A 130 -7.40 -3.91 -11.79
CA SER A 130 -7.61 -4.14 -13.22
C SER A 130 -6.86 -3.14 -14.11
N VAL A 131 -6.17 -3.65 -15.13
CA VAL A 131 -5.45 -2.84 -16.12
C VAL A 131 -6.27 -2.75 -17.39
N THR A 132 -6.40 -1.56 -17.96
CA THR A 132 -7.08 -1.34 -19.24
C THR A 132 -6.08 -1.09 -20.37
N PRO A 133 -6.42 -1.33 -21.64
CA PRO A 133 -5.48 -1.15 -22.75
C PRO A 133 -4.86 0.25 -22.79
N LYS A 134 -5.70 1.28 -22.79
CA LYS A 134 -5.29 2.69 -22.73
C LYS A 134 -5.33 3.20 -21.29
N PRO A 135 -4.50 4.20 -20.94
CA PRO A 135 -4.65 4.93 -19.69
C PRO A 135 -6.05 5.54 -19.57
N GLN A 136 -6.62 5.54 -18.38
CA GLN A 136 -7.87 6.24 -18.08
C GLN A 136 -7.94 6.64 -16.60
N PHE A 137 -8.56 7.79 -16.33
CA PHE A 137 -8.64 8.35 -14.98
C PHE A 137 -9.64 7.64 -14.07
N GLY A 138 -10.61 6.93 -14.63
CA GLY A 138 -11.78 6.39 -13.92
C GLY A 138 -12.85 7.46 -13.64
N ASN A 139 -13.75 7.18 -12.71
CA ASN A 139 -14.84 8.08 -12.33
C ASN A 139 -14.34 9.28 -11.49
N PRO A 140 -15.06 10.42 -11.46
CA PRO A 140 -14.70 11.57 -10.62
C PRO A 140 -14.63 11.23 -9.12
N THR A 141 -13.77 11.95 -8.39
CA THR A 141 -13.66 11.85 -6.92
C THR A 141 -14.69 12.73 -6.21
N PRO A 142 -15.15 12.38 -4.98
CA PRO A 142 -14.80 11.19 -4.20
C PRO A 142 -15.54 9.93 -4.70
N ARG A 143 -14.82 8.80 -4.69
CA ARG A 143 -15.27 7.53 -5.30
C ARG A 143 -14.94 6.29 -4.47
N VAL A 144 -14.49 6.48 -3.24
CA VAL A 144 -14.27 5.43 -2.25
C VAL A 144 -14.66 5.95 -0.87
N PHE A 145 -15.39 5.14 -0.13
CA PHE A 145 -16.02 5.48 1.14
C PHE A 145 -15.80 4.32 2.10
N ARG A 146 -15.46 4.62 3.36
CA ARG A 146 -15.35 3.63 4.43
C ARG A 146 -16.62 3.66 5.26
N LEU A 147 -17.16 2.48 5.56
CA LEU A 147 -18.20 2.26 6.55
C LEU A 147 -17.53 1.56 7.73
N ILE A 148 -17.03 2.36 8.67
CA ILE A 148 -16.13 1.86 9.73
C ILE A 148 -16.86 0.91 10.68
N GLU A 149 -18.13 1.19 10.97
CA GLU A 149 -18.96 0.36 11.87
C GLU A 149 -19.29 -1.01 11.28
N ASP A 150 -19.29 -1.11 9.94
CA ASP A 150 -19.62 -2.33 9.19
C ASP A 150 -18.39 -3.10 8.69
N ASP A 151 -17.17 -2.62 9.02
CA ASP A 151 -15.91 -3.10 8.43
C ASP A 151 -15.95 -3.16 6.89
N ALA A 152 -16.62 -2.20 6.26
CA ALA A 152 -16.92 -2.23 4.83
C ALA A 152 -16.36 -1.02 4.04
N ILE A 153 -16.23 -1.21 2.73
CA ILE A 153 -15.80 -0.18 1.78
C ILE A 153 -16.75 -0.19 0.58
N ILE A 154 -17.25 1.00 0.22
CA ILE A 154 -17.96 1.20 -1.04
C ILE A 154 -17.03 1.96 -1.98
N ASN A 155 -16.87 1.47 -3.21
CA ASN A 155 -16.09 2.17 -4.23
C ASN A 155 -16.81 2.18 -5.59
N ARG A 156 -16.48 3.19 -6.39
CA ARG A 156 -16.94 3.37 -7.76
C ARG A 156 -15.80 3.90 -8.62
N TYR A 157 -14.63 3.26 -8.56
CA TYR A 157 -13.42 3.74 -9.24
C TYR A 157 -13.57 3.85 -10.76
N GLY A 158 -14.27 2.91 -11.40
CA GLY A 158 -14.41 2.86 -12.87
C GLY A 158 -13.08 2.59 -13.59
N PHE A 159 -12.30 1.62 -13.10
CA PHE A 159 -10.99 1.22 -13.65
C PHE A 159 -10.03 2.38 -13.94
N ASN A 160 -9.65 3.15 -12.91
CA ASN A 160 -8.51 4.05 -13.06
C ASN A 160 -7.23 3.22 -13.34
N SER A 161 -6.58 3.45 -14.48
CA SER A 161 -5.47 2.63 -14.98
C SER A 161 -4.45 3.50 -15.72
N GLU A 162 -3.17 3.18 -15.60
CA GLU A 162 -2.10 3.81 -16.39
C GLU A 162 -1.89 3.15 -17.76
N GLY A 163 -2.70 2.16 -18.11
CA GLY A 163 -2.62 1.48 -19.40
C GLY A 163 -1.72 0.24 -19.38
N HIS A 164 -1.87 -0.58 -20.41
CA HIS A 164 -1.11 -1.81 -20.57
C HIS A 164 0.40 -1.58 -20.65
N GLU A 165 0.84 -0.55 -21.37
CA GLU A 165 2.27 -0.30 -21.61
C GLU A 165 3.03 -0.04 -20.31
N MET A 166 2.58 0.94 -19.52
CA MET A 166 3.22 1.33 -18.26
C MET A 166 3.24 0.19 -17.24
N VAL A 167 2.14 -0.56 -17.13
CA VAL A 167 2.06 -1.65 -16.15
C VAL A 167 2.91 -2.83 -16.60
N HIS A 168 2.92 -3.16 -17.89
CA HIS A 168 3.76 -4.24 -18.42
C HIS A 168 5.24 -3.95 -18.20
N GLU A 169 5.71 -2.73 -18.50
CA GLU A 169 7.11 -2.34 -18.27
C GLU A 169 7.52 -2.53 -16.80
N ARG A 170 6.65 -2.16 -15.85
CA ARG A 170 6.91 -2.38 -14.42
C ARG A 170 7.00 -3.87 -14.07
N LEU A 171 6.14 -4.70 -14.64
CA LEU A 171 6.16 -6.15 -14.41
C LEU A 171 7.38 -6.82 -15.07
N VAL A 172 7.80 -6.38 -16.25
CA VAL A 172 9.06 -6.83 -16.89
C VAL A 172 10.25 -6.51 -15.99
N ASN A 173 10.32 -5.28 -15.46
CA ASN A 173 11.37 -4.87 -14.53
C ASN A 173 11.35 -5.68 -13.22
N LEU A 174 10.15 -5.97 -12.71
CA LEU A 174 9.95 -6.83 -11.55
C LEU A 174 10.51 -8.24 -11.79
N ARG A 175 10.15 -8.88 -12.92
CA ARG A 175 10.62 -10.23 -13.29
C ARG A 175 12.13 -10.27 -13.51
N SER A 176 12.67 -9.26 -14.20
CA SER A 176 14.11 -9.16 -14.46
C SER A 176 14.92 -9.03 -13.17
N SER A 177 14.39 -8.31 -12.18
CA SER A 177 15.01 -8.12 -10.87
C SER A 177 14.91 -9.33 -9.95
N ALA A 178 14.00 -10.28 -10.23
CA ALA A 178 13.81 -11.49 -9.43
C ALA A 178 14.88 -12.57 -9.70
N ASN A 179 15.61 -12.48 -10.82
CA ASN A 179 16.69 -13.40 -11.19
C ASN A 179 18.03 -13.12 -10.46
N SER A 180 18.06 -12.14 -9.56
CA SER A 180 19.22 -11.83 -8.72
C SER A 180 19.23 -12.71 -7.47
N LYS A 181 20.37 -13.40 -7.22
CA LYS A 181 20.60 -14.44 -6.18
C LYS A 181 20.19 -14.09 -4.73
N ASP A 182 19.90 -12.82 -4.42
CA ASP A 182 19.64 -12.31 -3.06
C ASP A 182 18.15 -12.05 -2.75
N ARG A 183 17.20 -12.47 -3.59
CA ARG A 183 15.76 -12.21 -3.37
C ARG A 183 14.97 -13.51 -3.21
N LEU A 184 13.94 -13.45 -2.35
CA LEU A 184 12.94 -14.51 -2.19
C LEU A 184 12.46 -15.00 -3.56
N SER A 185 12.06 -16.27 -3.64
CA SER A 185 11.42 -16.86 -4.83
C SER A 185 10.47 -15.86 -5.50
N PRO A 186 10.46 -15.78 -6.84
CA PRO A 186 9.66 -14.79 -7.54
C PRO A 186 8.21 -14.89 -7.08
N MET A 187 7.69 -13.77 -6.58
CA MET A 187 6.30 -13.64 -6.16
C MET A 187 5.36 -14.08 -7.31
N ILE A 188 4.30 -14.82 -6.97
CA ILE A 188 3.25 -15.14 -7.94
C ILE A 188 2.43 -13.88 -8.21
N VAL A 189 2.32 -13.50 -9.48
CA VAL A 189 1.62 -12.30 -9.94
C VAL A 189 0.51 -12.69 -10.91
N GLY A 190 -0.72 -12.42 -10.49
CA GLY A 190 -1.86 -12.38 -11.39
C GLY A 190 -2.00 -11.02 -12.04
N VAL A 191 -2.52 -10.97 -13.27
CA VAL A 191 -2.91 -9.71 -13.89
C VAL A 191 -4.40 -9.74 -14.24
N ASN A 192 -5.12 -8.83 -13.60
CA ASN A 192 -6.54 -8.60 -13.82
C ASN A 192 -6.75 -7.62 -14.98
N LEU A 193 -7.50 -8.06 -15.98
CA LEU A 193 -7.73 -7.35 -17.23
C LEU A 193 -9.09 -6.67 -17.18
N GLY A 194 -9.12 -5.39 -17.53
CA GLY A 194 -10.33 -4.59 -17.67
C GLY A 194 -10.46 -4.00 -19.07
N LYS A 195 -11.68 -3.60 -19.44
CA LYS A 195 -11.95 -2.86 -20.67
C LYS A 195 -11.84 -1.36 -20.45
N ASN A 196 -11.48 -0.61 -21.50
CA ASN A 196 -11.63 0.84 -21.44
C ASN A 196 -13.13 1.23 -21.42
N LYS A 197 -13.47 2.35 -20.77
CA LYS A 197 -14.87 2.82 -20.65
C LYS A 197 -15.53 3.01 -22.02
N ASP A 198 -14.82 3.68 -22.93
CA ASP A 198 -15.30 4.05 -24.27
C ASP A 198 -14.96 3.00 -25.34
N SER A 199 -14.68 1.76 -24.90
CA SER A 199 -14.33 0.67 -25.82
C SER A 199 -15.55 0.23 -26.62
N ALA A 200 -15.40 0.19 -27.95
CA ALA A 200 -16.43 -0.32 -28.86
C ALA A 200 -16.53 -1.85 -28.84
N ASP A 201 -15.43 -2.53 -28.47
CA ASP A 201 -15.37 -3.99 -28.36
C ASP A 201 -14.56 -4.38 -27.13
N SER A 202 -15.27 -4.76 -26.06
CA SER A 202 -14.65 -5.20 -24.81
C SER A 202 -13.84 -6.49 -24.97
N THR A 203 -14.22 -7.36 -25.89
CA THR A 203 -13.52 -8.63 -26.14
C THR A 203 -12.11 -8.36 -26.64
N LEU A 204 -11.96 -7.42 -27.59
CA LEU A 204 -10.65 -7.01 -28.10
C LEU A 204 -9.76 -6.40 -27.02
N ASP A 205 -10.33 -5.70 -26.04
CA ASP A 205 -9.55 -5.16 -24.91
C ASP A 205 -8.96 -6.29 -24.04
N TYR A 206 -9.75 -7.32 -23.73
CA TYR A 206 -9.26 -8.49 -23.00
C TYR A 206 -8.21 -9.27 -23.81
N VAL A 207 -8.43 -9.47 -25.12
CA VAL A 207 -7.45 -10.14 -26.00
C VAL A 207 -6.11 -9.37 -26.01
N LYS A 208 -6.14 -8.03 -26.12
CA LYS A 208 -4.94 -7.20 -26.02
C LYS A 208 -4.24 -7.37 -24.67
N GLY A 209 -5.00 -7.50 -23.59
CA GLY A 209 -4.48 -7.76 -22.25
C GLY A 209 -3.77 -9.10 -22.16
N ILE A 210 -4.42 -10.16 -22.64
CA ILE A 210 -3.84 -11.51 -22.67
C ILE A 210 -2.51 -11.50 -23.43
N LEU A 211 -2.50 -10.95 -24.65
CA LEU A 211 -1.30 -10.88 -25.49
C LEU A 211 -0.19 -10.02 -24.87
N LYS A 212 -0.54 -8.93 -24.16
CA LYS A 212 0.46 -8.06 -23.54
C LYS A 212 1.09 -8.69 -22.31
N PHE A 213 0.33 -9.36 -21.46
CA PHE A 213 0.79 -9.78 -20.13
C PHE A 213 1.18 -11.27 -20.02
N SER A 214 0.98 -12.07 -21.08
CA SER A 214 1.25 -13.52 -21.05
C SER A 214 2.71 -13.89 -20.79
N ASP A 215 3.65 -12.97 -21.01
CA ASP A 215 5.09 -13.17 -20.77
C ASP A 215 5.55 -12.83 -19.35
N VAL A 216 4.72 -12.11 -18.57
CA VAL A 216 5.05 -11.63 -17.22
C VAL A 216 4.10 -12.10 -16.12
N ALA A 217 2.88 -12.50 -16.46
CA ALA A 217 1.86 -12.95 -15.50
C ALA A 217 1.93 -14.46 -15.28
N ASP A 218 1.75 -14.93 -14.04
CA ASP A 218 1.59 -16.36 -13.73
C ASP A 218 0.16 -16.83 -14.02
N TYR A 219 -0.82 -15.93 -13.89
CA TYR A 219 -2.20 -16.15 -14.30
C TYR A 219 -2.86 -14.84 -14.73
N LEU A 220 -3.94 -14.96 -15.51
CA LEU A 220 -4.71 -13.83 -16.01
C LEU A 220 -6.15 -13.93 -15.51
N VAL A 221 -6.75 -12.78 -15.18
CA VAL A 221 -8.16 -12.69 -14.76
C VAL A 221 -8.89 -11.78 -15.73
N ILE A 222 -10.02 -12.25 -16.27
CA ILE A 222 -10.92 -11.43 -17.09
C ILE A 222 -12.00 -10.86 -16.17
N ASN A 223 -11.98 -9.55 -15.94
CA ASN A 223 -12.96 -8.91 -15.09
C ASN A 223 -14.22 -8.54 -15.87
N ILE A 224 -15.27 -9.33 -15.68
CA ILE A 224 -16.63 -9.14 -16.26
C ILE A 224 -17.67 -8.66 -15.25
N SER A 225 -17.25 -8.31 -14.02
CA SER A 225 -18.15 -7.84 -12.95
C SER A 225 -18.62 -6.40 -13.15
#